data_AF-A0AAW6KQW3-F1
#
_entry.id   AF-A0AAW6KQW3-F1
#
_cell.length_a   1.000
_cell.length_b   1.000
_cell.length_c   1.000
_cell.angle_alpha   90.00
_cell.angle_beta   90.00
_cell.angle_gamma   90.00
#
_symmetry.space_group_name_H-M   'P 1'
#
loop_
_entity.id
_entity.type
_entity.pdbx_description
1 polymer ?
#
loop_
_entity_poly.entity_id
_entity_poly.type
_entity_poly.pdbx_seq_one_letter_code
_entity_poly.pdbx_strand_id
1 'polypeptide(L)'
;LAALTIIFGVIGSIAYWDVQKIIIYNIVTAVGVILFGIAANTPASIEGSVYYLIHDMIIKGALFMLGGALFTLTGTNNLKKMSG
;
A
#
# COMPACT_ATOMS: atom_id res chain seq x y z
N LEU A 1 15.79 -4.84 9.64
CA LEU A 1 14.88 -5.60 8.74
C LEU A 1 13.69 -4.76 8.27
N ALA A 2 12.95 -4.10 9.16
CA ALA A 2 11.81 -3.24 8.80
C ALA A 2 12.14 -2.05 7.88
N ALA A 3 13.30 -1.40 8.05
CA ALA A 3 13.74 -0.33 7.14
C ALA A 3 14.05 -0.86 5.73
N LEU A 4 14.57 -2.08 5.60
CA LEU A 4 14.82 -2.73 4.31
C LEU A 4 13.51 -3.08 3.60
N THR A 5 12.50 -3.60 4.32
CA THR A 5 11.19 -3.89 3.73
C THR A 5 10.45 -2.63 3.29
N ILE A 6 10.61 -1.50 3.99
CA ILE A 6 10.08 -0.19 3.56
C ILE A 6 10.77 0.26 2.27
N ILE A 7 12.10 0.17 2.19
CA ILE A 7 12.86 0.57 0.99
C ILE A 7 12.48 -0.27 -0.23
N PHE A 8 12.41 -1.61 -0.08
CA PHE A 8 11.99 -2.50 -1.16
C PHE A 8 10.51 -2.29 -1.55
N GLY A 9 9.64 -1.97 -0.59
CA GLY A 9 8.23 -1.65 -0.82
C GLY A 9 8.03 -0.38 -1.64
N VAL A 10 8.76 0.69 -1.31
CA VAL A 10 8.71 1.97 -2.04
C VAL A 10 9.29 1.86 -3.45
N ILE A 11 10.44 1.20 -3.60
CA ILE A 11 11.06 0.99 -4.93
C ILE A 11 10.15 0.15 -5.83
N GLY A 12 9.53 -0.91 -5.27
CA GLY A 12 8.56 -1.71 -6.00
C GLY A 12 7.28 -0.94 -6.36
N SER A 13 6.79 -0.07 -5.47
CA SER A 13 5.62 0.78 -5.74
C SER A 13 5.83 1.74 -6.92
N ILE A 14 7.06 2.20 -7.17
CA ILE A 14 7.36 3.15 -8.25
C ILE A 14 7.67 2.42 -9.57
N ALA A 15 8.14 1.18 -9.50
CA ALA A 15 8.54 0.41 -10.67
C ALA A 15 7.36 -0.11 -11.52
N TYR A 16 6.15 -0.23 -10.95
CA TYR A 16 5.00 -0.80 -11.65
C TYR A 16 4.00 0.28 -12.11
N TRP A 17 3.56 0.14 -13.36
CA TRP A 17 2.55 1.00 -13.99
C TRP A 17 1.14 0.37 -13.97
N ASP A 18 0.95 -0.73 -13.24
CA ASP A 18 -0.36 -1.34 -13.00
C ASP A 18 -0.91 -0.85 -11.67
N VAL A 19 -2.12 -0.28 -11.66
CA VAL A 19 -2.77 0.27 -10.46
C VAL A 19 -2.82 -0.77 -9.33
N GLN A 20 -3.20 -2.01 -9.65
CA GLN A 20 -3.23 -3.10 -8.68
C GLN A 20 -1.85 -3.43 -8.09
N LYS A 21 -0.78 -3.39 -8.89
CA LYS A 21 0.58 -3.69 -8.41
C LYS A 21 1.12 -2.56 -7.52
N ILE A 22 0.86 -1.30 -7.87
CA ILE A 22 1.21 -0.14 -7.02
C ILE A 22 0.53 -0.30 -5.65
N ILE A 23 -0.76 -0.65 -5.63
CA ILE A 23 -1.50 -0.85 -4.40
C ILE A 23 -0.88 -1.99 -3.57
N ILE A 24 -0.61 -3.15 -4.17
CA ILE A 24 0.00 -4.31 -3.50
C ILE A 24 1.35 -3.95 -2.85
N TYR A 25 2.21 -3.21 -3.56
CA TYR A 25 3.50 -2.79 -3.00
C TYR A 25 3.36 -1.80 -1.85
N ASN A 26 2.35 -0.93 -1.90
CA ASN A 26 2.01 -0.04 -0.78
C ASN A 26 1.54 -0.83 0.47
N ILE A 27 0.97 -2.03 0.29
CA ILE A 27 0.68 -2.96 1.41
C ILE A 27 1.97 -3.43 2.07
N VAL A 28 2.97 -3.81 1.28
CA VAL A 28 4.26 -4.27 1.81
C VAL A 28 4.95 -3.18 2.63
N THR A 29 4.91 -1.92 2.16
CA THR A 29 5.46 -0.78 2.88
C THR A 29 4.72 -0.52 4.21
N ALA A 30 3.39 -0.54 4.21
CA ALA A 30 2.58 -0.35 5.41
C ALA A 30 2.82 -1.45 6.46
N VAL A 31 2.94 -2.71 6.04
CA VAL A 31 3.32 -3.82 6.93
C VAL A 31 4.70 -3.60 7.53
N GLY A 32 5.65 -3.04 6.77
CA GLY A 32 6.97 -2.65 7.29
C GLY A 32 6.90 -1.60 8.40
N VAL A 33 6.00 -0.61 8.28
CA VAL A 33 5.77 0.42 9.30
C VAL A 33 5.15 -0.18 10.56
N ILE A 34 4.16 -1.06 10.41
CA ILE A 34 3.53 -1.78 11.54
C ILE A 34 4.56 -2.65 12.27
N LEU A 35 5.39 -3.38 11.52
CA LEU A 35 6.45 -4.22 12.09
C LEU A 35 7.50 -3.39 12.83
N PHE A 36 7.83 -2.19 12.32
CA PHE A 36 8.71 -1.25 13.00
C PHE A 36 8.10 -0.72 14.30
N GLY A 37 6.79 -0.40 14.30
CA GLY A 37 6.07 0.02 15.49
C GLY A 37 5.98 -1.07 16.57
N ILE A 38 5.76 -2.33 16.17
CA ILE A 38 5.78 -3.47 17.10
C ILE A 38 7.19 -3.72 17.65
N ALA A 39 8.22 -3.57 16.83
CA ALA A 39 9.62 -3.74 17.25
C ALA A 39 10.07 -2.70 18.28
N ALA A 40 9.45 -1.51 18.33
CA ALA A 40 9.72 -0.49 19.33
C ALA A 40 9.23 -0.88 20.74
N ASN A 41 8.38 -1.91 20.87
CA ASN A 41 7.95 -2.54 22.13
C ASN A 41 7.46 -1.56 23.21
N THR A 42 6.86 -0.44 22.79
CA THR A 42 6.18 0.50 23.71
C THR A 42 4.67 0.37 23.56
N PRO A 43 3.89 0.58 24.64
CA PRO A 43 2.42 0.55 24.58
C PRO A 43 1.86 1.51 23.53
N ALA A 44 2.41 2.73 23.48
CA ALA A 44 2.02 3.76 22.53
C ALA A 44 2.31 3.37 21.07
N SER A 45 3.42 2.66 20.81
CA SER A 45 3.74 2.19 19.46
C SER A 45 2.80 1.07 19.00
N ILE A 46 2.36 0.19 19.89
CA ILE A 46 1.40 -0.88 19.55
C ILE A 46 0.04 -0.28 19.22
N GLU A 47 -0.47 0.63 20.06
CA GLU A 47 -1.73 1.34 19.80
C GLU A 47 -1.69 2.15 18.49
N GLY A 48 -0.59 2.89 18.26
CA GLY A 48 -0.37 3.63 17.02
C GLY A 48 -0.31 2.73 15.78
N SER A 49 0.30 1.54 15.90
CA SER A 49 0.39 0.56 14.81
C SER A 49 -0.98 -0.02 14.45
N VAL A 50 -1.81 -0.31 15.46
CA VAL A 50 -3.19 -0.79 15.26
C VAL A 50 -4.05 0.30 14.61
N TYR A 51 -3.94 1.54 15.07
CA TYR A 51 -4.66 2.67 14.47
C TYR A 51 -4.27 2.90 13.01
N TYR A 52 -2.96 2.87 12.73
CA TYR A 52 -2.44 2.97 11.37
C TYR A 52 -2.95 1.84 10.47
N LEU A 53 -3.00 0.60 10.97
CA LEU A 53 -3.50 -0.56 10.24
C LEU A 53 -4.97 -0.37 9.82
N ILE A 54 -5.83 0.07 10.74
CA ILE A 54 -7.25 0.32 10.42
C ILE A 54 -7.38 1.41 9.36
N HIS A 55 -6.67 2.53 9.52
CA HIS A 55 -6.70 3.62 8.56
C HIS A 55 -6.22 3.19 7.17
N ASP A 56 -5.13 2.42 7.13
CA ASP A 56 -4.53 1.88 5.91
C ASP A 56 -5.48 0.91 5.18
N MET A 57 -6.23 0.06 5.90
CA MET A 57 -7.25 -0.82 5.31
C MET A 57 -8.38 -0.03 4.64
N ILE A 58 -8.85 1.06 5.25
CA ILE A 58 -9.93 1.89 4.68
C ILE A 58 -9.45 2.55 3.37
N ILE A 59 -8.27 3.16 3.39
CA ILE A 59 -7.68 3.80 2.20
C ILE A 59 -7.47 2.77 1.09
N LYS A 60 -6.97 1.57 1.43
CA LYS A 60 -6.76 0.49 0.45
C LYS A 60 -8.06 -0.05 -0.13
N GLY A 61 -9.11 -0.16 0.67
CA GLY A 61 -10.45 -0.50 0.19
C GLY A 61 -10.93 0.49 -0.88
N ALA A 62 -10.78 1.79 -0.62
CA ALA A 62 -11.13 2.84 -1.58
C ALA A 62 -10.26 2.78 -2.86
N LEU A 63 -8.95 2.56 -2.72
CA LEU A 63 -8.02 2.43 -3.86
C LEU A 63 -8.32 1.19 -4.72
N PHE A 64 -8.64 0.05 -4.11
CA PHE A 64 -9.05 -1.16 -4.85
C PHE A 64 -10.38 -0.95 -5.56
N MET A 65 -11.33 -0.26 -4.93
CA MET A 65 -12.62 0.06 -5.53
C MET A 65 -12.45 1.03 -6.72
N LEU A 66 -11.61 2.06 -6.59
CA LEU A 66 -11.22 2.95 -7.69
C LEU A 66 -10.50 2.20 -8.81
N GLY A 67 -9.54 1.34 -8.48
CA GLY A 67 -8.83 0.51 -9.46
C GLY A 67 -9.78 -0.44 -10.22
N GLY A 68 -10.75 -1.04 -9.53
CA GLY A 68 -11.78 -1.89 -10.14
C GLY A 68 -12.77 -1.11 -11.01
N ALA A 69 -13.18 0.09 -10.59
CA ALA A 69 -14.03 1.00 -11.36
C ALA A 69 -13.32 1.48 -12.64
N LEU A 70 -12.03 1.79 -12.52
CA LEU A 70 -11.20 2.15 -13.65
C LEU A 70 -11.04 0.97 -14.63
N PHE A 71 -10.78 -0.24 -14.13
CA PHE A 71 -10.69 -1.45 -14.96
C PHE A 71 -11.98 -1.73 -15.73
N THR A 72 -13.15 -1.50 -15.11
CA THR A 72 -14.46 -1.66 -15.77
C THR A 72 -14.73 -0.58 -16.82
N LEU A 73 -14.17 0.63 -16.67
CA LEU A 73 -14.31 1.72 -17.64
C LEU A 73 -13.32 1.65 -18.81
N THR A 74 -12.06 1.28 -18.57
CA THR A 74 -10.99 1.29 -19.59
C THR A 74 -10.68 -0.10 -20.16
N GLY A 75 -11.19 -1.17 -19.54
CA GLY A 75 -10.91 -2.56 -19.94
C GLY A 75 -9.43 -2.95 -19.80
N THR A 76 -8.61 -2.14 -19.13
CA THR A 76 -7.16 -2.34 -19.03
C THR A 76 -6.65 -1.81 -17.69
N ASN A 77 -5.83 -2.61 -17.00
CA ASN A 77 -5.22 -2.28 -15.70
C ASN A 77 -3.98 -1.37 -15.79
N ASN A 78 -3.60 -0.98 -17.00
CA ASN A 78 -2.31 -0.38 -17.32
C ASN A 78 -2.45 1.15 -17.31
N LEU A 79 -1.91 1.84 -16.28
CA LEU A 79 -1.99 3.30 -16.12
C LEU A 79 -1.51 4.06 -17.36
N LYS A 80 -0.54 3.48 -18.08
CA LYS A 80 0.04 4.08 -19.30
C LYS A 80 -0.89 4.09 -20.52
N LYS A 81 -1.91 3.24 -20.54
CA LYS A 81 -2.97 3.23 -21.58
C LYS A 81 -4.27 3.90 -21.10
N MET A 82 -4.37 4.17 -19.80
CA MET A 82 -5.50 4.88 -19.19
C MET A 82 -5.25 6.38 -19.10
N SER A 83 -3.99 6.82 -19.16
CA SER A 83 -3.67 8.20 -19.51
C SER A 83 -4.03 8.42 -20.97
N GLY A 84 -4.91 9.39 -21.21
CA GLY A 84 -4.98 10.06 -22.51
C GLY A 84 -3.64 10.67 -22.88
#